data_AF-A0A2G9MWW7-F1
#
_entry.id   AF-A0A2G9MWW7-F1
#
_cell.length_a   1.000
_cell.length_b   1.000
_cell.length_c   1.000
_cell.angle_alpha   90.00
_cell.angle_beta   90.00
_cell.angle_gamma   90.00
#
_symmetry.space_group_name_H-M   'P 1'
#
loop_
_entity.id
_entity.type
_entity.pdbx_description
1 polymer ?
#
loop_
_entity_poly.entity_id
_entity_poly.type
_entity_poly.pdbx_seq_one_letter_code
_entity_poly.pdbx_strand_id
1 'polypeptide(L)'
;GQCGPGTDLVDGVCAIVDSPQGGGCLIATAAYGSEMAPQVQFLREIRDNKVMSTAAGTSFMTGFNQFYYSFSPTIADMERENPVFKEMVKIGITPMLTSLSIMSAADSEQEIVGYGIGVILMNIGMYFVAPAMLFFSIKKAKTRLSF
;
A
#
# COMPACT_ATOMS: atom_id res chain seq x y z
N GLY A 1 -3.00 -2.01 26.08
CA GLY A 1 -2.87 -2.95 24.95
C GLY A 1 -1.42 -3.03 24.55
N GLN A 2 -0.97 -4.12 23.95
CA GLN A 2 0.34 -4.16 23.30
C GLN A 2 0.18 -3.63 21.87
N CYS A 3 0.94 -2.61 21.52
CA CYS A 3 1.05 -2.12 20.15
C CYS A 3 1.85 -3.13 19.31
N GLY A 4 1.55 -3.22 18.01
CA GLY A 4 2.25 -4.16 17.14
C GLY A 4 3.68 -3.72 16.77
N PRO A 5 4.42 -4.56 16.02
CA PRO A 5 5.77 -4.23 15.59
C PRO A 5 5.84 -2.88 14.85
N GLY A 6 6.83 -2.06 15.21
CA GLY A 6 7.06 -0.73 14.65
C GLY A 6 6.29 0.41 15.34
N THR A 7 5.52 0.12 16.40
CA THR A 7 4.78 1.13 17.17
C THR A 7 4.91 0.93 18.69
N ASP A 8 4.94 2.04 19.44
CA ASP A 8 4.95 2.08 20.90
C ASP A 8 3.66 2.72 21.43
N LEU A 9 3.28 2.33 22.65
CA LEU A 9 2.11 2.89 23.33
C LEU A 9 2.45 4.27 23.91
N VAL A 10 1.97 5.33 23.27
CA VAL A 10 2.11 6.72 23.73
C VAL A 10 0.70 7.26 24.00
N ASP A 11 0.42 7.66 25.24
CA ASP A 11 -0.89 8.18 25.67
C ASP A 11 -2.10 7.27 25.35
N GLY A 12 -1.88 5.95 25.39
CA GLY A 12 -2.90 4.96 25.09
C GLY A 12 -3.17 4.76 23.59
N VAL A 13 -2.41 5.41 22.72
CA VAL A 13 -2.46 5.28 21.25
C VAL A 13 -1.16 4.66 20.76
N CYS A 14 -1.24 3.79 19.75
CA CYS A 14 -0.05 3.24 19.12
C CYS A 14 0.58 4.29 18.18
N ALA A 15 1.73 4.81 18.58
CA ALA A 15 2.52 5.78 17.84
C ALA A 15 3.76 5.12 17.26
N ILE A 16 4.34 5.70 16.20
CA ILE A 16 5.53 5.11 15.57
C ILE A 16 6.77 5.39 16.40
N VAL A 17 7.61 4.36 16.55
CA VAL A 17 8.95 4.52 17.10
C VAL A 17 9.86 4.96 15.95
N ASP A 18 10.36 6.19 16.00
CA ASP A 18 11.31 6.69 15.01
C ASP A 18 12.56 5.80 15.03
N SER A 19 12.67 4.91 14.04
CA SER A 19 13.84 4.07 13.85
C SER A 19 14.74 4.68 12.76
N PRO A 20 16.08 4.59 12.92
CA PRO A 20 17.04 5.12 11.94
C PRO A 20 16.92 4.49 10.53
N GLN A 21 16.12 3.44 10.36
CA GLN A 21 15.95 2.69 9.10
C GLN A 21 14.79 3.22 8.23
N GLY A 22 14.18 4.35 8.60
CA GLY A 22 13.01 4.90 7.93
C GLY A 22 11.77 4.11 8.32
N GLY A 23 10.64 4.81 8.53
CA GLY A 23 9.45 4.17 9.07
C GLY A 23 9.00 2.91 8.27
N GLY A 24 8.36 1.98 8.98
CA GLY A 24 8.00 0.67 8.44
C GLY A 24 6.80 0.71 7.49
N CYS A 25 6.65 -0.31 6.65
CA CYS A 25 5.43 -0.55 5.87
C CYS A 25 4.35 -1.21 6.77
N LEU A 26 3.91 -0.54 7.84
CA LEU A 26 3.07 -1.08 8.91
C LEU A 26 1.85 -1.88 8.42
N ILE A 27 1.07 -1.31 7.50
CA ILE A 27 -0.12 -1.94 6.91
C ILE A 27 0.28 -3.21 6.14
N ALA A 28 1.30 -3.13 5.29
CA ALA A 28 1.75 -4.31 4.54
C ALA A 28 2.31 -5.40 5.47
N THR A 29 3.04 -5.01 6.50
CA THR A 29 3.53 -5.92 7.55
C THR A 29 2.38 -6.61 8.26
N ALA A 30 1.31 -5.90 8.62
CA ALA A 30 0.13 -6.49 9.25
C ALA A 30 -0.62 -7.44 8.29
N ALA A 31 -0.80 -7.03 7.03
CA ALA A 31 -1.45 -7.81 5.98
C ALA A 31 -0.71 -9.12 5.65
N TYR A 32 0.63 -9.06 5.51
CA TYR A 32 1.46 -10.20 5.12
C TYR A 32 2.10 -10.94 6.30
N GLY A 33 1.94 -10.42 7.52
CA GLY A 33 2.31 -11.06 8.78
C GLY A 33 3.79 -10.92 9.20
N SER A 34 4.65 -10.35 8.37
CA SER A 34 6.05 -10.13 8.72
C SER A 34 6.66 -8.98 7.92
N GLU A 35 7.57 -8.22 8.55
CA GLU A 35 8.40 -7.23 7.85
C GLU A 35 9.38 -7.90 6.87
N MET A 36 9.69 -9.19 7.09
CA MET A 36 10.53 -10.01 6.23
C MET A 36 9.72 -10.76 5.16
N ALA A 37 8.41 -10.53 5.08
CA ALA A 37 7.60 -11.12 4.02
C ALA A 37 8.11 -10.64 2.65
N PRO A 38 8.18 -11.51 1.62
CA PRO A 38 8.68 -11.14 0.29
C PRO A 38 7.97 -9.92 -0.31
N GLN A 39 6.67 -9.78 -0.05
CA GLN A 39 5.86 -8.65 -0.52
C GLN A 39 6.26 -7.33 0.12
N VAL A 40 6.61 -7.36 1.41
CA VAL A 40 7.06 -6.16 2.15
C VAL A 40 8.48 -5.80 1.73
N GLN A 41 9.35 -6.78 1.54
CA GLN A 41 10.71 -6.56 1.03
C GLN A 41 10.70 -5.98 -0.38
N PHE A 42 9.84 -6.48 -1.27
CA PHE A 42 9.65 -5.92 -2.60
C PHE A 42 9.28 -4.42 -2.56
N LEU A 43 8.35 -4.03 -1.68
CA LEU A 43 8.01 -2.61 -1.49
C LEU A 43 9.21 -1.78 -1.03
N ARG A 44 10.02 -2.31 -0.12
CA ARG A 44 11.24 -1.66 0.39
C ARG A 44 12.26 -1.49 -0.72
N GLU A 45 12.49 -2.53 -1.54
CA GLU A 45 13.42 -2.47 -2.66
C GLU A 45 13.02 -1.43 -3.70
N ILE A 46 11.73 -1.35 -4.06
CA ILE A 46 11.25 -0.32 -4.99
C ILE A 46 11.38 1.07 -4.37
N ARG A 47 11.01 1.24 -3.10
CA ARG A 47 11.14 2.52 -2.38
C ARG A 47 12.60 2.97 -2.35
N ASP A 48 13.50 2.12 -1.88
CA ASP A 48 14.88 2.46 -1.57
C ASP A 48 15.72 2.60 -2.85
N ASN A 49 15.54 1.69 -3.83
CA ASN A 49 16.40 1.64 -5.02
C ASN A 49 15.85 2.39 -6.23
N LYS A 50 14.53 2.66 -6.30
CA LYS A 50 13.92 3.36 -7.44
C LYS A 50 13.32 4.71 -7.04
N VAL A 51 12.48 4.76 -6.01
CA VAL A 51 11.78 6.01 -5.66
C VAL A 51 12.75 7.01 -5.01
N MET A 52 13.47 6.59 -3.97
CA MET A 52 14.41 7.43 -3.24
C MET A 52 15.70 7.73 -4.00
N SER A 53 15.97 7.05 -5.12
CA SER A 53 17.11 7.37 -5.99
C SER A 53 16.88 8.64 -6.83
N THR A 54 15.69 9.24 -6.77
CA THR A 54 15.33 10.46 -7.53
C THR A 54 14.97 11.61 -6.60
N ALA A 55 15.21 12.84 -7.04
CA ALA A 55 14.86 14.03 -6.26
C ALA A 55 13.34 14.16 -6.09
N ALA A 56 12.58 13.90 -7.16
CA ALA A 56 11.13 13.92 -7.16
C ALA A 56 10.54 12.85 -6.22
N GLY A 57 11.06 11.62 -6.27
CA GLY A 57 10.59 10.53 -5.43
C GLY A 57 10.91 10.73 -3.94
N THR A 58 12.07 11.31 -3.61
CA THR A 58 12.41 11.67 -2.23
C THR A 58 11.47 12.72 -1.64
N SER A 59 11.15 13.76 -2.42
CA SER A 59 10.18 14.79 -2.02
C SER A 59 8.77 14.20 -1.84
N PHE A 60 8.33 13.36 -2.79
CA PHE A 60 7.07 12.63 -2.71
C PHE A 60 7.00 11.75 -1.44
N MET A 61 8.04 10.98 -1.16
CA MET A 61 8.08 10.08 0.00
C MET A 61 8.04 10.83 1.33
N THR A 62 8.62 12.03 1.42
CA THR A 62 8.53 12.87 2.61
C THR A 62 7.07 13.22 2.93
N GLY A 63 6.33 13.75 1.94
CA GLY A 63 4.92 14.10 2.13
C GLY A 63 4.03 12.87 2.31
N PHE A 64 4.29 11.81 1.54
CA PHE A 64 3.58 10.54 1.65
C PHE A 64 3.75 9.94 3.05
N ASN A 65 4.97 9.88 3.60
CA ASN A 65 5.23 9.30 4.92
C ASN A 65 4.49 10.05 6.02
N GLN A 66 4.46 11.39 5.97
CA GLN A 66 3.71 12.18 6.95
C GLN A 66 2.22 11.81 6.96
N PHE A 67 1.63 11.68 5.78
CA PHE A 67 0.23 11.25 5.67
C PHE A 67 0.04 9.79 6.08
N TYR A 68 0.86 8.88 5.55
CA TYR A 68 0.80 7.45 5.79
C TYR A 68 0.91 7.09 7.28
N TYR A 69 1.84 7.71 8.01
CA TYR A 69 2.04 7.46 9.43
C TYR A 69 0.97 8.09 10.33
N SER A 70 0.17 9.04 9.83
CA SER A 70 -0.96 9.59 10.59
C SER A 70 -2.10 8.59 10.84
N PHE A 71 -2.22 7.54 10.01
CA PHE A 71 -3.31 6.56 10.11
C PHE A 71 -2.85 5.11 10.12
N SER A 72 -1.66 4.80 9.58
CA SER A 72 -1.20 3.42 9.43
C SER A 72 -1.07 2.62 10.73
N PRO A 73 -0.71 3.19 11.90
CA PRO A 73 -0.72 2.44 13.17
C PRO A 73 -2.10 1.85 13.49
N THR A 74 -3.13 2.69 13.44
CA THR A 74 -4.51 2.29 13.74
C THR A 74 -5.00 1.21 12.78
N ILE A 75 -4.73 1.36 11.47
CA ILE A 75 -5.12 0.34 10.48
C ILE A 75 -4.39 -0.98 10.73
N ALA A 76 -3.09 -0.94 11.01
CA ALA A 76 -2.30 -2.14 11.28
C ALA A 76 -2.78 -2.87 12.55
N ASP A 77 -3.22 -2.15 13.57
CA ASP A 77 -3.82 -2.77 14.76
C ASP A 77 -5.18 -3.38 14.45
N MET A 78 -6.03 -2.72 13.66
CA MET A 78 -7.30 -3.30 13.20
C MET A 78 -7.10 -4.59 12.40
N GLU A 79 -6.05 -4.68 11.57
CA GLU A 79 -5.70 -5.91 10.85
C GLU A 79 -5.28 -7.04 11.78
N ARG A 80 -4.61 -6.74 12.90
CA ARG A 80 -4.20 -7.75 13.89
C ARG A 80 -5.39 -8.27 14.69
N GLU A 81 -6.35 -7.41 14.97
CA GLU A 81 -7.56 -7.78 15.73
C GLU A 81 -8.60 -8.52 14.88
N ASN A 82 -8.67 -8.23 13.58
CA ASN A 82 -9.70 -8.80 12.70
C ASN A 82 -9.10 -9.49 11.46
N PRO A 83 -9.12 -10.84 11.40
CA PRO A 83 -8.56 -11.59 10.27
C PRO A 83 -9.32 -11.37 8.95
N VAL A 84 -10.62 -11.04 9.00
CA VAL A 84 -11.40 -10.70 7.79
C VAL A 84 -10.94 -9.35 7.26
N PHE A 85 -10.75 -8.36 8.14
CA PHE A 85 -10.24 -7.04 7.75
C PHE A 85 -8.83 -7.15 7.15
N LYS A 86 -7.94 -7.91 7.77
CA LYS A 86 -6.61 -8.24 7.23
C LYS A 86 -6.68 -8.78 5.80
N GLU A 87 -7.52 -9.77 5.54
CA GLU A 87 -7.64 -10.34 4.18
C GLU A 87 -8.25 -9.34 3.18
N MET A 88 -9.18 -8.49 3.60
CA MET A 88 -9.67 -7.39 2.75
C MET A 88 -8.55 -6.41 2.38
N VAL A 89 -7.74 -6.00 3.37
CA VAL A 89 -6.58 -5.11 3.14
C VAL A 89 -5.57 -5.78 2.21
N LYS A 90 -5.28 -7.07 2.42
CA LYS A 90 -4.37 -7.84 1.58
C LYS A 90 -4.86 -7.98 0.14
N ILE A 91 -6.14 -8.29 -0.07
CA ILE A 91 -6.79 -8.28 -1.41
C ILE A 91 -6.69 -6.88 -2.03
N GLY A 92 -6.86 -5.84 -1.23
CA GLY A 92 -6.70 -4.45 -1.64
C GLY A 92 -5.27 -4.15 -2.09
N ILE A 93 -4.24 -4.57 -1.37
CA ILE A 93 -2.84 -4.24 -1.64
C ILE A 93 -2.22 -5.09 -2.76
N THR A 94 -2.67 -6.34 -2.93
CA THR A 94 -2.06 -7.29 -3.88
C THR A 94 -1.97 -6.75 -5.32
N PRO A 95 -3.02 -6.15 -5.91
CA PRO A 95 -2.94 -5.61 -7.26
C PRO A 95 -1.95 -4.45 -7.39
N MET A 96 -1.82 -3.63 -6.35
CA MET A 96 -0.81 -2.56 -6.29
C MET A 96 0.61 -3.13 -6.36
N LEU A 97 0.91 -4.19 -5.61
CA LEU A 97 2.22 -4.87 -5.67
C LEU A 97 2.54 -5.35 -7.08
N THR A 98 1.56 -5.96 -7.75
CA THR A 98 1.74 -6.44 -9.13
C THR A 98 2.01 -5.28 -10.08
N SER A 99 1.28 -4.16 -9.97
CA SER A 99 1.51 -2.99 -10.83
C SER A 99 2.88 -2.35 -10.59
N LEU A 100 3.37 -2.34 -9.34
CA LEU A 100 4.68 -1.78 -8.97
C LEU A 100 5.85 -2.58 -9.57
N SER A 101 5.65 -3.86 -9.95
CA SER A 101 6.68 -4.65 -10.62
C SER A 101 7.18 -4.00 -11.92
N ILE A 102 6.37 -3.16 -12.57
CA ILE A 102 6.79 -2.41 -13.76
C ILE A 102 7.93 -1.44 -13.42
N MET A 103 7.98 -0.90 -12.21
CA MET A 103 9.03 0.02 -11.79
C MET A 103 10.40 -0.65 -11.65
N SER A 104 10.48 -1.99 -11.51
CA SER A 104 11.77 -2.67 -11.45
C SER A 104 12.55 -2.56 -12.76
N ALA A 105 11.85 -2.37 -13.89
CA ALA A 105 12.43 -2.24 -15.22
C ALA A 105 12.94 -0.82 -15.57
N ALA A 106 12.71 0.18 -14.71
CA ALA A 106 13.20 1.54 -14.96
C ALA A 106 14.68 1.68 -14.61
N ASP A 107 15.51 2.10 -15.56
CA ASP A 107 16.96 2.28 -15.34
C ASP A 107 17.38 3.76 -15.34
N SER A 108 16.56 4.64 -15.90
CA SER A 108 16.78 6.10 -15.89
C SER A 108 15.80 6.85 -14.98
N GLU A 109 16.18 8.04 -14.52
CA GLU A 109 15.30 8.91 -13.72
C GLU A 109 14.01 9.26 -14.46
N GLN A 110 14.07 9.47 -15.78
CA GLN A 110 12.88 9.76 -16.59
C GLN A 110 11.92 8.57 -16.65
N GLU A 111 12.44 7.35 -16.75
CA GLU A 111 11.64 6.13 -16.71
C GLU A 111 11.03 5.90 -15.33
N ILE A 112 11.78 6.15 -14.24
CA ILE A 112 11.24 6.03 -12.87
C ILE A 112 10.04 6.95 -12.69
N VAL A 113 10.15 8.22 -13.12
CA VAL A 113 9.05 9.18 -13.05
C VAL A 113 7.89 8.76 -13.96
N GLY A 114 8.18 8.39 -15.22
CA GLY A 114 7.16 7.98 -16.19
C GLY A 114 6.39 6.73 -15.76
N TYR A 115 7.10 5.68 -15.32
CA TYR A 115 6.50 4.46 -14.81
C TYR A 115 5.79 4.71 -13.49
N GLY A 116 6.33 5.55 -12.60
CA GLY A 116 5.66 5.94 -11.37
C GLY A 116 4.29 6.58 -11.63
N ILE A 117 4.21 7.55 -12.56
CA ILE A 117 2.94 8.15 -12.98
C ILE A 117 2.01 7.09 -13.59
N GLY A 118 2.54 6.24 -14.47
CA GLY A 118 1.77 5.16 -15.09
C GLY A 118 1.17 4.18 -14.07
N VAL A 119 1.95 3.78 -13.07
CA VAL A 119 1.51 2.89 -11.99
C VAL A 119 0.44 3.55 -11.14
N ILE A 120 0.58 4.84 -10.79
CA ILE A 120 -0.46 5.57 -10.05
C ILE A 120 -1.77 5.59 -10.83
N LEU A 121 -1.72 5.93 -12.13
CA LEU A 121 -2.91 5.95 -12.99
C LEU A 121 -3.53 4.56 -13.16
N MET A 122 -2.70 3.52 -13.31
CA MET A 122 -3.15 2.12 -13.39
C MET A 122 -3.88 1.69 -12.12
N ASN A 123 -3.32 2.00 -10.94
CA ASN A 123 -3.95 1.68 -9.66
C ASN A 123 -5.29 2.40 -9.49
N ILE A 124 -5.33 3.72 -9.72
CA ILE A 124 -6.58 4.48 -9.68
C ILE A 124 -7.60 3.85 -10.65
N GLY A 125 -7.20 3.60 -11.90
CA GLY A 125 -8.06 2.93 -12.87
C GLY A 125 -8.61 1.60 -12.33
N MET A 126 -7.75 0.75 -11.77
CA MET A 126 -8.15 -0.55 -11.25
C MET A 126 -9.10 -0.46 -10.06
N TYR A 127 -8.83 0.40 -9.06
CA TYR A 127 -9.64 0.51 -7.85
C TYR A 127 -10.99 1.19 -8.08
N PHE A 128 -11.15 2.00 -9.12
CA PHE A 128 -12.42 2.67 -9.42
C PHE A 128 -13.17 2.03 -10.59
N VAL A 129 -12.50 1.77 -11.70
CA VAL A 129 -13.14 1.29 -12.94
C VAL A 129 -13.56 -0.17 -12.81
N ALA A 130 -12.70 -1.05 -12.28
CA ALA A 130 -13.04 -2.47 -12.21
C ALA A 130 -14.24 -2.73 -11.29
N PRO A 131 -14.32 -2.17 -10.06
CA PRO A 131 -15.52 -2.29 -9.23
C PRO A 131 -16.77 -1.67 -9.86
N ALA A 132 -16.65 -0.51 -10.53
CA ALA A 132 -17.78 0.11 -11.22
C ALA A 132 -18.32 -0.79 -12.34
N MET A 133 -17.43 -1.31 -13.20
CA MET A 133 -17.81 -2.22 -14.29
C MET A 133 -18.46 -3.50 -13.77
N LEU A 134 -17.95 -4.05 -12.67
CA LEU A 134 -18.49 -5.23 -12.01
C LEU A 134 -19.90 -4.95 -11.46
N PHE A 135 -20.09 -3.80 -10.81
CA PHE A 135 -21.39 -3.33 -10.34
C PHE A 135 -22.41 -3.16 -11.49
N PHE A 136 -22.02 -2.50 -12.58
CA PHE A 136 -22.90 -2.33 -13.75
C PHE A 136 -23.23 -3.67 -14.42
N SER A 137 -22.28 -4.59 -14.50
CA SER A 137 -22.49 -5.92 -15.09
C SER A 137 -23.47 -6.76 -14.26
N ILE A 138 -23.34 -6.74 -12.92
CA ILE A 138 -24.29 -7.40 -12.02
C ILE A 138 -25.69 -6.80 -12.17
N LYS A 139 -25.79 -5.46 -12.19
CA LYS A 139 -27.07 -4.77 -12.40
C LYS A 139 -27.72 -5.18 -13.72
N LYS A 140 -26.94 -5.20 -14.81
CA LYS A 140 -27.41 -5.63 -16.14
C LYS A 140 -27.83 -7.09 -16.18
N ALA A 141 -27.10 -8.00 -15.53
CA ALA A 141 -27.46 -9.41 -15.43
C ALA A 141 -28.76 -9.60 -14.63
N LYS A 142 -28.91 -8.89 -13.50
CA LYS A 142 -30.13 -8.90 -12.68
C LYS A 142 -31.33 -8.35 -13.45
N THR A 143 -31.17 -7.29 -14.24
CA THR A 143 -32.22 -6.76 -15.12
C THR A 143 -32.62 -7.75 -16.21
N ARG A 144 -31.66 -8.51 -16.78
CA ARG A 144 -31.95 -9.54 -17.79
C ARG A 144 -32.64 -10.79 -17.24
N LEU A 145 -32.43 -11.13 -15.97
CA LEU A 145 -33.07 -12.27 -15.29
C LEU A 145 -34.47 -11.93 -14.73
N SER A 146 -34.89 -10.66 -14.80
CA SER A 146 -36.20 -10.19 -14.32
C SER A 146 -37.25 -10.05 -15.44
N PHE A 147 -36.96 -10.58 -16.64
CA PHE A 147 -37.86 -10.66 -17.79
C PHE A 147 -38.05 -12.12 -18.20
#